data_AF-A0A2Z2PKV1-F1
#
_entry.id   AF-A0A2Z2PKV1-F1
#
_cell.length_a   1.000
_cell.length_b   1.000
_cell.length_c   1.000
_cell.angle_alpha   90.00
_cell.angle_beta   90.00
_cell.angle_gamma   90.00
#
_symmetry.space_group_name_H-M   'P 1'
#
loop_
_entity.id
_entity.type
_entity.pdbx_description
1 polymer ?
#
loop_
_entity_poly.entity_id
_entity_poly.type
_entity_poly.pdbx_seq_one_letter_code
_entity_poly.pdbx_strand_id
1 'polypeptide(L)'
;MMQNSSVYCKRNVKILVAIKGSHCGRIFRRSPFNEEEIMFPDLDCQLGVELGLPKRYRDKPAFEIINDAHDLVGALTSRLITFRYSGYERFEELVAQYALADTKRIEFSQRLERLDGNAIEAVNLIDELNHFVRMFVDPWLVKFEDLRVNER
;
A
#
# COMPACT_ATOMS: atom_id res chain seq x y z
N MET A 1 -10.10 15.07 38.18
CA MET A 1 -9.42 13.77 38.10
C MET A 1 -9.86 13.11 36.80
N MET A 2 -9.01 13.15 35.77
CA MET A 2 -9.22 12.44 34.51
C MET A 2 -8.12 11.40 34.38
N GLN A 3 -8.48 10.13 34.36
CA GLN A 3 -7.71 9.08 33.71
C GLN A 3 -8.60 8.58 32.58
N ASN A 4 -8.19 8.82 31.35
CA ASN A 4 -8.64 8.01 30.22
C ASN A 4 -7.42 7.71 29.37
N SER A 5 -7.16 6.41 29.29
CA SER A 5 -5.91 5.79 28.89
C SER A 5 -5.60 6.02 27.43
N SER A 6 -4.35 6.43 27.20
CA SER A 6 -3.67 6.48 25.91
C SER A 6 -3.45 5.07 25.35
N VAL A 7 -3.98 4.79 24.16
CA VAL A 7 -3.40 3.81 23.23
C VAL A 7 -3.48 4.40 21.82
N TYR A 8 -2.65 5.39 21.53
CA TYR A 8 -2.31 5.70 20.14
C TYR A 8 -1.26 4.70 19.70
N CYS A 9 -1.67 3.76 18.85
CA CYS A 9 -0.76 2.85 18.15
C CYS A 9 0.17 3.69 17.25
N LYS A 10 1.30 4.12 17.82
CA LYS A 10 2.44 4.68 17.10
C LYS A 10 3.11 3.55 16.33
N ARG A 11 2.67 3.28 15.10
CA ARG A 11 3.47 2.59 14.07
C ARG A 11 2.79 2.75 12.70
N ASN A 12 3.53 3.34 11.76
CA ASN A 12 3.33 3.30 10.31
C ASN A 12 2.13 4.05 9.71
N VAL A 13 2.13 5.37 9.82
CA VAL A 13 1.29 6.22 8.95
C VAL A 13 2.12 7.41 8.45
N LYS A 14 3.05 7.16 7.50
CA LYS A 14 3.51 8.22 6.59
C LYS A 14 2.48 8.34 5.47
N ILE A 15 1.36 9.00 5.75
CA ILE A 15 0.46 9.47 4.69
C ILE A 15 1.19 10.61 3.97
N LEU A 16 1.72 10.32 2.78
CA LEU A 16 2.06 11.33 1.79
C LEU A 16 0.77 11.73 1.06
N VAL A 17 0.08 12.74 1.60
CA VAL A 17 -0.97 13.44 0.85
C VAL A 17 -0.28 14.36 -0.16
N ALA A 18 -0.31 14.00 -1.44
CA ALA A 18 0.01 14.95 -2.51
C ALA A 18 -1.24 15.82 -2.77
N ILE A 19 -1.16 17.10 -2.44
CA ILE A 19 -2.20 18.07 -2.76
C ILE A 19 -2.15 18.30 -4.27
N LYS A 20 -3.23 17.91 -4.95
CA LYS A 20 -3.43 18.06 -6.39
C LYS A 20 -3.47 19.55 -6.72
N GLY A 21 -2.39 20.05 -7.32
CA GLY A 21 -2.34 21.40 -7.88
C GLY A 21 -1.30 22.29 -7.23
N SER A 22 -0.03 22.12 -7.58
CA SER A 22 0.85 23.21 -7.99
C SER A 22 2.22 22.64 -8.32
N HIS A 23 2.86 23.29 -9.28
CA HIS A 23 4.25 23.12 -9.69
C HIS A 23 5.15 22.72 -8.53
N CYS A 24 5.91 21.63 -8.72
CA CYS A 24 7.15 21.26 -8.02
C CYS A 24 7.44 22.13 -6.79
N GLY A 25 6.98 21.73 -5.60
CA GLY A 25 7.11 22.58 -4.43
C GLY A 25 6.62 21.92 -3.14
N ARG A 26 7.58 21.65 -2.25
CA ARG A 26 7.48 21.46 -0.79
C ARG A 26 6.07 21.21 -0.25
N ILE A 27 5.82 19.99 0.23
CA ILE A 27 4.62 19.71 1.04
C ILE A 27 4.80 20.43 2.39
N PHE A 28 3.84 21.25 2.79
CA PHE A 28 3.82 21.83 4.14
C PHE A 28 2.76 21.10 4.97
N ARG A 29 3.17 20.42 6.05
CA ARG A 29 2.23 20.04 7.12
C ARG A 29 2.27 21.12 8.20
N ARG A 30 1.18 21.85 8.39
CA ARG A 30 0.96 22.62 9.62
C ARG A 30 0.50 21.66 10.72
N SER A 31 1.36 21.40 11.71
CA SER A 31 0.95 20.76 12.96
C SER A 31 0.22 21.80 13.83
N PRO A 32 -0.92 21.49 14.46
CA PRO A 32 -1.62 22.43 15.34
C PRO A 32 -0.90 22.64 16.69
N PHE A 33 0.23 21.95 16.94
CA PHE A 33 0.92 21.96 18.23
C PHE A 33 2.40 22.34 18.17
N ASN A 34 2.95 22.66 17.00
CA ASN A 34 4.26 23.30 16.84
C ASN A 34 4.40 23.76 15.37
N GLU A 35 4.84 24.99 15.16
CA GLU A 35 5.20 25.55 13.85
C GLU A 35 6.56 25.01 13.37
N GLU A 36 6.78 23.69 13.44
CA GLU A 36 7.93 23.09 12.78
C GLU A 36 7.63 23.00 11.28
N GLU A 37 8.36 23.81 10.51
CA GLU A 37 8.43 23.72 9.06
C GLU A 37 9.12 22.40 8.70
N ILE A 38 8.33 21.33 8.54
CA ILE A 38 8.84 20.06 8.04
C ILE A 38 9.20 20.27 6.57
N MET A 39 10.48 20.52 6.27
CA MET A 39 10.99 20.36 4.91
C MET A 39 10.86 18.88 4.54
N PHE A 40 9.94 18.59 3.62
CA PHE A 40 9.93 17.30 2.96
C PHE A 40 11.17 17.24 2.07
N PRO A 41 11.88 16.09 2.00
CA PRO A 41 12.95 15.91 1.04
C PRO A 41 12.41 16.23 -0.36
N ASP A 42 13.26 16.80 -1.22
CA ASP A 42 12.92 17.14 -2.59
C ASP A 42 12.20 15.95 -3.25
N LEU A 43 10.90 16.12 -3.52
CA LEU A 43 10.09 15.09 -4.14
C LEU A 43 10.59 14.90 -5.56
N ASP A 44 10.94 13.66 -5.92
CA ASP A 44 11.30 13.35 -7.28
C ASP A 44 10.08 13.53 -8.19
N CYS A 45 10.11 14.63 -8.95
CA CYS A 45 9.05 15.03 -9.87
C CYS A 45 9.33 14.58 -11.31
N GLN A 46 10.40 13.80 -11.54
CA GLN A 46 10.69 13.26 -12.87
C GLN A 46 9.49 12.45 -13.35
N LEU A 47 9.08 12.69 -14.58
CA LEU A 47 8.00 11.95 -15.21
C LEU A 47 8.51 10.56 -15.63
N GLY A 48 7.62 9.58 -15.68
CA GLY A 48 8.00 8.24 -16.10
C GLY A 48 8.65 8.18 -17.49
N VAL A 49 8.33 9.12 -18.39
CA VAL A 49 9.04 9.26 -19.68
C VAL A 49 10.52 9.58 -19.52
N GLU A 50 10.86 10.43 -18.55
CA GLU A 50 12.22 10.88 -18.26
C GLU A 50 13.03 9.76 -17.60
N LEU A 51 12.33 8.89 -16.87
CA LEU A 51 12.86 7.67 -16.25
C LEU A 51 12.92 6.46 -17.20
N GLY A 52 12.51 6.60 -18.47
CA GLY A 52 12.49 5.50 -19.44
C GLY A 52 11.45 4.42 -19.15
N LEU A 53 10.39 4.74 -18.40
CA LEU A 53 9.36 3.80 -17.97
C LEU A 53 8.37 3.44 -19.10
N PRO A 54 7.68 2.29 -18.99
CA PRO A 54 6.66 1.87 -19.95
C PRO A 54 5.54 2.91 -20.14
N LYS A 55 4.87 2.86 -21.30
CA LYS A 55 3.81 3.82 -21.70
C LYS A 55 2.74 4.06 -20.63
N ARG A 56 2.39 3.06 -19.82
CA ARG A 56 1.36 3.17 -18.75
C ARG A 56 1.78 4.06 -17.57
N TYR A 57 3.07 4.32 -17.39
CA TYR A 57 3.61 5.19 -16.34
C TYR A 57 4.21 6.48 -16.91
N ARG A 58 4.16 6.68 -18.22
CA ARG A 58 4.86 7.75 -18.94
C ARG A 58 4.62 9.13 -18.35
N ASP A 59 3.36 9.43 -18.04
CA ASP A 59 2.91 10.75 -17.62
C ASP A 59 2.75 10.86 -16.09
N LYS A 60 3.17 9.82 -15.35
CA LYS A 60 3.13 9.81 -13.88
C LYS A 60 4.46 10.31 -13.30
N PRO A 61 4.44 11.23 -12.32
CA PRO A 61 5.62 11.57 -11.54
C PRO A 61 6.17 10.39 -10.75
N ALA A 62 7.49 10.35 -10.55
CA ALA A 62 8.20 9.32 -9.80
C ALA A 62 7.63 9.08 -8.39
N PHE A 63 7.37 10.17 -7.65
CA PHE A 63 6.77 10.08 -6.31
C PHE A 63 5.36 9.47 -6.32
N GLU A 64 4.55 9.70 -7.36
CA GLU A 64 3.21 9.11 -7.47
C GLU A 64 3.30 7.60 -7.72
N ILE A 65 4.25 7.16 -8.54
CA ILE A 65 4.50 5.74 -8.79
C ILE A 65 4.90 5.03 -7.49
N ILE A 66 5.75 5.64 -6.67
CA ILE A 66 6.15 5.08 -5.38
C ILE A 66 4.94 4.98 -4.45
N ASN A 67 4.12 6.04 -4.38
CA ASN A 67 2.88 6.02 -3.58
C ASN A 67 1.91 4.94 -4.06
N ASP A 68 1.74 4.74 -5.37
CA ASP A 68 0.92 3.67 -5.94
C ASP A 68 1.38 2.28 -5.44
N ALA A 69 2.70 2.05 -5.35
CA ALA A 69 3.23 0.82 -4.79
C ALA A 69 2.86 0.63 -3.30
N HIS A 70 2.94 1.71 -2.51
CA HIS A 70 2.51 1.69 -1.11
C HIS A 70 1.03 1.38 -0.95
N ASP A 71 0.18 2.05 -1.74
CA ASP A 71 -1.27 1.88 -1.71
C ASP A 71 -1.68 0.46 -2.07
N LEU A 72 -1.05 -0.15 -3.07
CA LEU A 72 -1.34 -1.54 -3.45
C LEU A 72 -0.96 -2.55 -2.36
N VAL A 73 0.19 -2.38 -1.69
CA VAL A 73 0.58 -3.24 -0.56
C VAL A 73 -0.38 -3.04 0.61
N GLY A 74 -0.80 -1.80 0.86
CA GLY A 74 -1.84 -1.48 1.85
C GLY A 74 -3.17 -2.15 1.55
N ALA A 75 -3.60 -2.11 0.29
CA ALA A 75 -4.83 -2.76 -0.17
C ALA A 75 -4.77 -4.28 0.00
N LEU A 76 -3.67 -4.93 -0.40
CA LEU A 76 -3.47 -6.37 -0.16
C LEU A 76 -3.53 -6.70 1.33
N THR A 77 -2.84 -5.91 2.16
CA THR A 77 -2.82 -6.11 3.61
C THR A 77 -4.24 -6.01 4.20
N SER A 78 -5.00 -4.99 3.80
CA SER A 78 -6.39 -4.81 4.23
C SER A 78 -7.26 -6.00 3.83
N ARG A 79 -7.16 -6.49 2.59
CA ARG A 79 -7.90 -7.66 2.11
C ARG A 79 -7.61 -8.91 2.93
N LEU A 80 -6.34 -9.18 3.24
CA LEU A 80 -5.94 -10.33 4.05
C LEU A 80 -6.46 -10.22 5.49
N ILE A 81 -6.39 -9.04 6.10
CA ILE A 81 -6.97 -8.79 7.42
C ILE A 81 -8.48 -9.05 7.40
N THR A 82 -9.20 -8.48 6.43
CA THR A 82 -10.64 -8.70 6.28
C THR A 82 -10.96 -10.19 6.16
N PHE A 83 -10.21 -10.92 5.33
CA PHE A 83 -10.38 -12.37 5.22
C PHE A 83 -10.21 -13.07 6.56
N ARG A 84 -9.10 -12.85 7.27
CA ARG A 84 -8.78 -13.49 8.55
C ARG A 84 -9.82 -13.25 9.64
N TYR A 85 -10.40 -12.04 9.70
CA TYR A 85 -11.32 -11.64 10.76
C TYR A 85 -12.79 -11.60 10.36
N SER A 86 -13.13 -12.05 9.15
CA SER A 86 -14.52 -12.08 8.67
C SER A 86 -15.41 -13.13 9.36
N GLY A 87 -14.89 -13.87 10.35
CA GLY A 87 -15.69 -14.70 11.26
C GLY A 87 -16.05 -16.10 10.75
N TYR A 88 -15.27 -16.66 9.82
CA TYR A 88 -15.59 -17.91 9.15
C TYR A 88 -14.96 -19.15 9.78
N GLU A 89 -15.78 -20.15 10.11
CA GLU A 89 -15.36 -21.52 10.50
C GLU A 89 -14.52 -22.19 9.39
N ARG A 90 -14.66 -21.73 8.15
CA ARG A 90 -13.96 -22.27 6.97
C ARG A 90 -12.62 -21.60 6.66
N PHE A 91 -12.14 -20.71 7.53
CA PHE A 91 -10.75 -20.22 7.46
C PHE A 91 -9.75 -21.39 7.48
N GLU A 92 -10.07 -22.47 8.19
CA GLU A 92 -9.23 -23.67 8.24
C GLU A 92 -9.01 -24.31 6.86
N GLU A 93 -10.01 -24.28 5.96
CA GLU A 93 -9.89 -24.84 4.61
C GLU A 93 -8.95 -24.04 3.71
N LEU A 94 -8.74 -22.75 4.02
CA LEU A 94 -7.98 -21.80 3.22
C LEU A 94 -6.74 -21.26 3.94
N VAL A 95 -6.40 -21.85 5.09
CA VAL A 95 -5.30 -21.36 5.96
C VAL A 95 -3.95 -21.41 5.26
N ALA A 96 -3.73 -22.42 4.40
CA ALA A 96 -2.49 -22.58 3.66
C ALA A 96 -2.33 -21.50 2.58
N GLN A 97 -3.41 -21.20 1.85
CA GLN A 97 -3.45 -20.15 0.84
C GLN A 97 -3.28 -18.77 1.48
N TYR A 98 -3.95 -18.55 2.62
CA TYR A 98 -3.77 -17.35 3.41
C TYR A 98 -2.32 -17.17 3.86
N ALA A 99 -1.69 -18.22 4.41
CA ALA A 99 -0.32 -18.15 4.89
C ALA A 99 0.68 -17.82 3.75
N LEU A 100 0.48 -18.41 2.57
CA LEU A 100 1.26 -18.07 1.38
C LEU A 100 1.05 -16.61 0.96
N ALA A 101 -0.20 -16.12 0.98
CA ALA A 101 -0.51 -14.75 0.65
C ALA A 101 0.11 -13.75 1.63
N ASP A 102 0.05 -14.04 2.93
CA ASP A 102 0.64 -13.19 3.96
C ASP A 102 2.17 -13.19 3.91
N THR A 103 2.79 -14.35 3.61
CA THR A 103 4.24 -14.44 3.37
C THR A 103 4.67 -13.53 2.23
N LYS A 104 3.96 -13.58 1.10
CA LYS A 104 4.24 -12.70 -0.05
C LYS A 104 3.96 -11.24 0.26
N ARG A 105 2.90 -10.93 1.01
CA ARG A 105 2.63 -9.56 1.50
C ARG A 105 3.76 -9.02 2.38
N ILE A 106 4.36 -9.85 3.24
CA ILE A 106 5.56 -9.50 4.03
C ILE A 106 6.73 -9.18 3.10
N GLU A 107 7.00 -10.04 2.12
CA GLU A 107 8.09 -9.83 1.15
C GLU A 107 7.91 -8.52 0.37
N PHE A 108 6.70 -8.24 -0.13
CA PHE A 108 6.40 -6.97 -0.81
C PHE A 108 6.61 -5.76 0.09
N SER A 109 6.21 -5.84 1.36
CA SER A 109 6.42 -4.74 2.32
C SER A 109 7.89 -4.48 2.60
N GLN A 110 8.70 -5.53 2.73
CA GLN A 110 10.15 -5.37 2.94
C GLN A 110 10.85 -4.78 1.71
N ARG A 111 10.41 -5.15 0.51
CA ARG A 111 10.94 -4.57 -0.73
C ARG A 111 10.54 -3.11 -0.88
N LEU A 112 9.30 -2.77 -0.53
CA LEU A 112 8.77 -1.41 -0.50
C LEU A 112 9.57 -0.50 0.45
N GLU A 113 9.91 -0.98 1.65
CA GLU A 113 10.75 -0.25 2.61
C GLU A 113 12.18 0.03 2.08
N ARG A 114 12.67 -0.82 1.17
CA ARG A 114 14.00 -0.70 0.55
C ARG A 114 14.00 0.06 -0.78
N LEU A 115 12.86 0.56 -1.25
CA LEU A 115 12.79 1.29 -2.52
C LEU A 115 13.66 2.55 -2.51
N ASP A 116 13.83 3.20 -1.35
CA ASP A 116 14.65 4.41 -1.18
C ASP A 116 14.41 5.49 -2.27
N GLY A 117 13.14 5.68 -2.64
CA GLY A 117 12.76 6.65 -3.67
C GLY A 117 12.94 6.18 -5.13
N ASN A 118 13.27 4.92 -5.37
CA ASN A 118 13.48 4.39 -6.72
C ASN A 118 12.16 4.03 -7.43
N ALA A 119 11.72 4.90 -8.34
CA ALA A 119 10.49 4.69 -9.10
C ALA A 119 10.55 3.55 -10.13
N ILE A 120 11.74 3.18 -10.63
CA ILE A 120 11.89 2.04 -11.55
C ILE A 120 11.62 0.73 -10.81
N GLU A 121 12.24 0.56 -9.63
CA GLU A 121 11.97 -0.58 -8.76
C GLU A 121 10.52 -0.60 -8.25
N ALA A 122 9.94 0.58 -8.01
CA ALA A 122 8.52 0.69 -7.65
C ALA A 122 7.60 0.17 -8.78
N VAL A 123 7.87 0.49 -10.05
CA VAL A 123 7.14 -0.08 -11.19
C VAL A 123 7.23 -1.60 -11.22
N ASN A 124 8.43 -2.15 -11.07
CA ASN A 124 8.62 -3.60 -11.07
C ASN A 124 7.82 -4.27 -9.93
N LEU A 125 7.84 -3.65 -8.75
CA LEU A 125 7.08 -4.11 -7.60
C LEU A 125 5.57 -4.04 -7.82
N ILE A 126 5.06 -2.96 -8.42
CA ILE A 126 3.65 -2.79 -8.78
C ILE A 126 3.21 -3.90 -9.75
N ASP A 127 4.00 -4.16 -10.78
CA ASP A 127 3.66 -5.14 -11.80
C ASP A 127 3.62 -6.56 -11.21
N GLU A 128 4.62 -6.90 -10.39
CA GLU A 128 4.68 -8.18 -9.68
C GLU A 128 3.52 -8.35 -8.68
N LEU A 129 3.22 -7.31 -7.92
CA LEU A 129 2.13 -7.31 -6.94
C LEU A 129 0.78 -7.46 -7.64
N ASN A 130 0.52 -6.72 -8.72
CA ASN A 130 -0.70 -6.86 -9.50
C ASN A 130 -0.84 -8.25 -10.11
N HIS A 131 0.26 -8.80 -10.63
CA HIS A 131 0.27 -10.16 -11.16
C HIS A 131 -0.03 -11.18 -10.06
N PHE A 132 0.62 -11.07 -8.90
CA PHE A 132 0.39 -11.93 -7.76
C PHE A 132 -1.06 -11.86 -7.27
N VAL A 133 -1.61 -10.65 -7.13
CA VAL A 133 -3.00 -10.45 -6.71
C VAL A 133 -3.95 -11.11 -7.71
N ARG A 134 -3.79 -10.83 -8.99
CA ARG A 134 -4.67 -11.36 -10.04
C ARG A 134 -4.61 -12.87 -10.18
N MET A 135 -3.42 -13.45 -10.12
CA MET A 135 -3.21 -14.87 -10.41
C MET A 135 -3.38 -15.77 -9.19
N PHE A 136 -3.06 -15.25 -8.01
CA PHE A 136 -3.10 -16.02 -6.78
C PHE A 136 -4.24 -15.55 -5.87
N VAL A 137 -4.28 -14.26 -5.50
CA VAL A 137 -5.19 -13.76 -4.46
C VAL A 137 -6.66 -13.72 -4.89
N ASP A 138 -6.96 -13.15 -6.05
CA ASP A 138 -8.32 -12.99 -6.55
C ASP A 138 -9.06 -14.34 -6.71
N PRO A 139 -8.47 -15.39 -7.33
CA PRO A 139 -9.17 -16.65 -7.54
C PRO A 139 -9.64 -17.37 -6.27
N TRP A 140 -8.90 -17.29 -5.16
CA TRP A 140 -9.36 -17.91 -3.92
C TRP A 140 -10.25 -17.01 -3.08
N LEU A 141 -10.17 -15.68 -3.24
CA LEU A 141 -11.15 -14.78 -2.63
C LEU A 141 -12.53 -14.88 -3.29
N VAL A 142 -12.60 -15.08 -4.61
CA VAL A 142 -13.87 -15.40 -5.29
C VAL A 142 -14.46 -16.69 -4.72
N LYS A 143 -13.65 -17.74 -4.57
CA LYS A 143 -14.10 -18.98 -3.91
C LYS A 143 -14.64 -18.70 -2.51
N PHE A 144 -13.97 -17.87 -1.73
CA PHE A 144 -14.45 -17.50 -0.39
C PHE A 144 -15.81 -16.78 -0.42
N GLU A 145 -16.01 -15.84 -1.34
CA GLU A 145 -17.30 -15.15 -1.50
C GLU A 145 -18.42 -16.11 -1.94
N ASP A 146 -18.14 -17.03 -2.86
CA ASP A 146 -19.08 -18.07 -3.29
C ASP A 146 -19.48 -18.99 -2.12
N LEU A 147 -18.51 -19.34 -1.26
CA LEU A 147 -18.78 -20.15 -0.07
C LEU A 147 -19.69 -19.41 0.93
N ARG A 148 -19.54 -18.09 1.07
CA ARG A 148 -20.40 -17.27 1.92
C ARG A 148 -21.84 -17.16 1.40
N VAL A 149 -22.05 -17.13 0.08
CA VAL A 149 -23.39 -16.99 -0.51
C VAL A 149 -24.21 -18.28 -0.34
N ASN A 150 -23.55 -19.45 -0.38
CA ASN A 150 -24.21 -20.75 -0.28
C ASN A 150 -24.63 -21.15 1.17
N GLU A 151 -24.40 -20.28 2.15
CA GLU A 151 -24.82 -20.47 3.56
C GLU A 151 -26.14 -19.75 3.91
N ARG A 152 -26.77 -19.05 2.96
CA ARG A 152 -28.07 -18.39 3.11
C ARG A 152 -29.19 -19.20 2.47
#